data_AF-N9LA23-F1
#
_entry.id   AF-N9LA23-F1
#
_cell.length_a   1.000
_cell.length_b   1.000
_cell.length_c   1.000
_cell.angle_alpha   90.00
_cell.angle_beta   90.00
_cell.angle_gamma   90.00
#
_symmetry.space_group_name_H-M   'P 1'
#
loop_
_entity.id
_entity.type
_entity.pdbx_description
1 polymer ?
#
loop_
_entity_poly.entity_id
_entity_poly.type
_entity_poly.pdbx_seq_one_letter_code
_entity_poly.pdbx_strand_id
1 'polypeptide(L)'
;VTSGLKAIYQASTEENALKSLDIFCDQWNHQYPKIGESWRANWENIRTIFSYPAEIRHAIYTTNAIESLNSVIRHSTKKRKIFSSDDSVKKVIYLATSNAAKKWTMPIQNWRLAMNWFTIQFDDRLKDHL
;
A
#
# COMPACT_ATOMS: atom_id res chain seq x y z
N VAL A 1 -4.28 -13.62 13.22
CA VAL A 1 -4.85 -12.91 12.05
C VAL A 1 -3.76 -12.31 11.16
N THR A 2 -3.00 -11.30 11.61
CA THR A 2 -2.09 -10.52 10.74
C THR A 2 -1.04 -11.37 10.02
N SER A 3 -0.40 -12.34 10.69
CA SER A 3 0.58 -13.24 10.08
C SER A 3 0.01 -14.04 8.91
N GLY A 4 -1.23 -14.53 9.04
CA GLY A 4 -1.92 -15.25 7.96
C GLY A 4 -2.22 -14.35 6.76
N LEU A 5 -2.59 -13.08 6.99
CA LEU A 5 -2.74 -12.11 5.91
C LEU A 5 -1.40 -11.79 5.22
N LYS A 6 -0.29 -11.75 5.98
CA LYS A 6 1.06 -11.56 5.38
C LYS A 6 1.41 -12.66 4.40
N ALA A 7 1.08 -13.91 4.74
CA ALA A 7 1.37 -15.06 3.89
C ALA A 7 0.73 -14.94 2.50
N ILE A 8 -0.43 -14.30 2.38
CA ILE A 8 -1.14 -14.10 1.11
C ILE A 8 -0.32 -13.20 0.17
N TYR A 9 -0.02 -11.97 0.56
CA TYR A 9 0.66 -11.01 -0.33
C TYR A 9 2.18 -11.22 -0.43
N GLN A 10 2.78 -11.97 0.50
CA GLN A 10 4.20 -12.37 0.43
C GLN A 10 4.44 -13.66 -0.36
N ALA A 11 3.39 -14.37 -0.78
CA ALA A 11 3.52 -15.58 -1.58
C ALA A 11 4.32 -15.32 -2.87
N SER A 12 5.07 -16.31 -3.35
CA SER A 12 5.88 -16.16 -4.56
C SER A 12 5.06 -16.09 -5.85
N THR A 13 3.88 -16.73 -5.86
CA THR A 13 2.99 -16.82 -7.01
C THR A 13 1.54 -16.59 -6.58
N GLU A 14 0.68 -16.23 -7.52
CA GLU A 14 -0.76 -16.09 -7.28
C GLU A 14 -1.39 -17.39 -6.76
N GLU A 15 -0.99 -18.54 -7.32
CA GLU A 15 -1.49 -19.85 -6.88
C GLU A 15 -1.17 -20.12 -5.40
N ASN A 16 0.05 -19.80 -4.97
CA ASN A 16 0.47 -19.93 -3.58
C ASN A 16 -0.26 -18.92 -2.67
N ALA A 17 -0.60 -17.75 -3.20
CA ALA A 17 -1.38 -16.75 -2.49
C ALA A 17 -2.83 -17.21 -2.27
N LEU A 18 -3.46 -17.83 -3.27
CA LEU A 18 -4.78 -18.45 -3.15
C LEU A 18 -4.79 -19.56 -2.11
N LYS A 19 -3.81 -20.46 -2.14
CA LYS A 19 -3.64 -21.50 -1.10
C LYS A 19 -3.50 -20.89 0.30
N SER A 20 -2.73 -19.81 0.42
CA SER A 20 -2.57 -19.09 1.69
C SER A 20 -3.88 -18.42 2.14
N LEU A 21 -4.70 -17.92 1.21
CA LEU A 21 -6.01 -17.35 1.49
C LEU A 21 -7.01 -18.44 1.95
N ASP A 22 -6.97 -19.64 1.37
CA ASP A 22 -7.77 -20.77 1.82
C ASP A 22 -7.39 -21.18 3.26
N ILE A 23 -6.10 -21.34 3.54
CA ILE A 23 -5.58 -21.63 4.90
C ILE A 23 -6.01 -20.53 5.89
N PHE A 24 -5.93 -19.26 5.49
CA PHE A 24 -6.38 -18.14 6.31
C PHE A 24 -7.88 -18.24 6.62
N CYS A 25 -8.69 -18.55 5.62
CA CYS A 25 -10.14 -18.72 5.76
C CYS A 25 -10.47 -19.86 6.72
N ASP A 26 -9.82 -21.01 6.58
CA ASP A 26 -10.04 -22.16 7.47
C ASP A 26 -9.73 -21.82 8.93
N GLN A 27 -8.65 -21.07 9.16
CA GLN A 27 -8.26 -20.68 10.51
C GLN A 27 -9.15 -19.59 11.11
N TRP A 28 -9.58 -18.59 10.32
CA TRP A 28 -10.15 -17.36 10.86
C TRP A 28 -11.61 -17.09 10.52
N ASN A 29 -12.24 -17.83 9.59
CA ASN A 29 -13.63 -17.55 9.19
C ASN A 29 -14.64 -17.75 10.32
N HIS A 30 -14.37 -18.63 11.28
CA HIS A 30 -15.26 -18.82 12.43
C HIS A 30 -15.40 -17.55 13.29
N GLN A 31 -14.36 -16.70 13.33
CA GLN A 31 -14.34 -15.48 14.12
C GLN A 31 -14.52 -14.21 13.25
N TYR A 32 -13.97 -14.22 12.03
CA TYR A 32 -13.90 -13.06 11.14
C TYR A 32 -14.29 -13.41 9.69
N PRO A 33 -15.52 -13.90 9.43
CA PRO A 33 -15.93 -14.38 8.10
C PRO A 33 -15.85 -13.29 7.02
N LYS A 34 -16.10 -12.03 7.40
CA LYS A 34 -16.06 -10.87 6.49
C LYS A 34 -14.68 -10.59 5.91
N ILE A 35 -13.61 -11.01 6.55
CA ILE A 35 -12.26 -10.83 6.01
C ILE A 35 -12.10 -11.71 4.77
N GLY A 36 -12.36 -13.02 4.90
CA GLY A 36 -12.26 -13.95 3.77
C GLY A 36 -13.16 -13.55 2.60
N GLU A 37 -14.42 -13.18 2.86
CA GLU A 37 -15.36 -12.68 1.84
C GLU A 37 -14.80 -11.47 1.08
N SER A 38 -14.30 -10.46 1.81
CA SER A 38 -13.75 -9.24 1.21
C SER A 38 -12.52 -9.51 0.35
N TRP A 39 -11.61 -10.38 0.81
CA TRP A 39 -10.42 -10.75 0.05
C TRP A 39 -10.76 -11.47 -1.25
N ARG A 40 -11.73 -12.40 -1.22
CA ARG A 40 -12.18 -13.10 -2.44
C ARG A 40 -12.91 -12.16 -3.38
N ALA A 41 -13.79 -11.29 -2.87
CA ALA A 41 -14.52 -10.33 -3.69
C ALA A 41 -13.59 -9.33 -4.42
N ASN A 42 -12.46 -8.98 -3.79
CA ASN A 42 -11.49 -8.03 -4.35
C ASN A 42 -10.26 -8.72 -4.97
N TRP A 43 -10.30 -10.05 -5.15
CA TRP A 43 -9.12 -10.81 -5.58
C TRP A 43 -8.55 -10.32 -6.91
N GLU A 44 -9.40 -9.97 -7.88
CA GLU A 44 -8.99 -9.44 -9.17
C GLU A 44 -8.14 -8.17 -9.08
N ASN A 45 -8.40 -7.33 -8.10
CA ASN A 45 -7.58 -6.14 -7.85
C ASN A 45 -6.27 -6.51 -7.15
N ILE A 46 -6.32 -7.44 -6.20
CA ILE A 46 -5.17 -7.83 -5.38
C ILE A 46 -4.16 -8.63 -6.19
N ARG A 47 -4.60 -9.55 -7.06
CA ARG A 47 -3.72 -10.45 -7.83
C ARG A 47 -2.74 -9.71 -8.74
N THR A 48 -3.05 -8.47 -9.12
CA THR A 48 -2.16 -7.61 -9.91
C THR A 48 -0.79 -7.39 -9.26
N ILE A 49 -0.69 -7.51 -7.92
CA ILE A 49 0.60 -7.41 -7.23
C ILE A 49 1.59 -8.48 -7.69
N PHE A 50 1.11 -9.68 -8.08
CA PHE A 50 1.95 -10.79 -8.54
C PHE A 50 2.47 -10.60 -9.97
N SER A 51 1.96 -9.61 -10.71
CA SER A 51 2.54 -9.19 -11.99
C SER A 51 3.87 -8.45 -11.81
N TYR A 52 4.20 -8.04 -10.59
CA TYR A 52 5.43 -7.34 -10.25
C TYR A 52 6.46 -8.28 -9.58
N PRO A 53 7.76 -8.08 -9.83
CA PRO A 53 8.83 -8.83 -9.19
C PRO A 53 8.92 -8.50 -7.69
N ALA A 54 9.53 -9.40 -6.91
CA ALA A 54 9.58 -9.30 -5.44
C ALA A 54 10.16 -7.97 -4.93
N GLU A 55 11.14 -7.43 -5.65
CA GLU A 55 11.81 -6.16 -5.38
C GLU A 55 10.85 -4.97 -5.40
N ILE A 56 9.82 -5.02 -6.25
CA ILE A 56 8.79 -3.98 -6.38
C ILE A 56 7.64 -4.24 -5.41
N ARG A 57 7.26 -5.52 -5.22
CA ARG A 57 6.11 -5.89 -4.37
C ARG A 57 6.23 -5.34 -2.95
N HIS A 58 7.43 -5.31 -2.38
CA HIS A 58 7.66 -4.74 -1.05
C HIS A 58 7.25 -3.27 -0.97
N ALA A 59 7.50 -2.47 -2.01
CA ALA A 59 7.08 -1.07 -2.07
C ALA A 59 5.56 -0.91 -2.22
N ILE A 60 4.87 -1.91 -2.80
CA ILE A 60 3.42 -1.90 -2.98
C ILE A 60 2.70 -2.22 -1.66
N TYR A 61 3.08 -3.32 -0.98
CA TYR A 61 2.36 -3.75 0.23
C TYR A 61 2.83 -3.06 1.51
N THR A 62 3.95 -2.32 1.49
CA THR A 62 4.37 -1.57 2.67
C THR A 62 3.42 -0.41 2.93
N THR A 63 2.75 -0.46 4.07
CA THR A 63 1.82 0.60 4.47
C THR A 63 2.53 1.78 5.15
N ASN A 64 3.83 1.68 5.44
CA ASN A 64 4.56 2.66 6.24
C ASN A 64 4.48 4.08 5.68
N ALA A 65 4.56 4.25 4.36
CA ALA A 65 4.48 5.58 3.74
C ALA A 65 3.06 6.19 3.90
N ILE A 66 2.03 5.39 3.64
CA ILE A 66 0.62 5.81 3.73
C ILE A 66 0.23 6.05 5.19
N GLU A 67 0.56 5.13 6.09
CA GLU A 67 0.24 5.22 7.52
C GLU A 67 1.01 6.34 8.21
N SER A 68 2.28 6.57 7.83
CA SER A 68 3.04 7.72 8.33
C SER A 68 2.37 9.04 7.96
N LEU A 69 1.93 9.18 6.71
CA LEU A 69 1.21 10.38 6.27
C LEU A 69 -0.15 10.52 6.97
N ASN A 70 -0.92 9.44 7.05
CA ASN A 70 -2.20 9.42 7.75
C ASN A 70 -2.05 9.81 9.23
N SER A 71 -0.99 9.33 9.89
CA SER A 71 -0.67 9.69 11.27
C SER A 71 -0.39 11.19 11.41
N VAL A 72 0.38 11.79 10.50
CA VAL A 72 0.63 13.23 10.48
C VAL A 72 -0.67 14.01 10.28
N ILE A 73 -1.50 13.63 9.32
CA ILE A 73 -2.78 14.29 9.05
C ILE A 73 -3.69 14.20 10.27
N ARG A 74 -3.87 13.00 10.86
CA ARG A 74 -4.67 12.80 12.08
C ARG A 74 -4.14 13.64 13.23
N HIS A 75 -2.83 13.74 13.41
CA HIS A 75 -2.24 14.57 14.46
C HIS A 75 -2.55 16.07 14.25
N SER A 76 -2.43 16.57 13.02
CA SER A 76 -2.69 17.97 12.67
C SER A 76 -4.18 18.35 12.78
N THR A 77 -5.10 17.40 12.58
CA THR A 77 -6.55 17.64 12.71
C THR A 77 -7.10 17.35 14.10
N LYS A 78 -6.45 16.52 14.93
CA LYS A 78 -6.93 16.11 16.26
C LYS A 78 -7.31 17.27 17.18
N LYS A 79 -6.57 18.39 17.13
CA LYS A 79 -6.83 19.59 17.96
C LYS A 79 -7.96 20.49 17.40
N ARG A 80 -8.40 20.27 16.16
CA ARG A 80 -9.41 21.07 15.46
C ARG A 80 -10.61 20.19 15.13
N LYS A 81 -11.56 20.09 16.07
CA LYS A 81 -12.76 19.25 15.91
C LYS A 81 -13.77 19.80 14.90
N ILE A 82 -13.79 21.11 14.70
CA ILE A 82 -14.68 21.80 13.77
C ILE A 82 -13.83 22.74 12.92
N PHE A 83 -14.12 22.76 11.62
CA PHE A 83 -13.51 23.65 10.64
C PHE A 83 -14.57 24.67 10.20
N SER A 84 -14.18 25.92 10.01
CA SER A 84 -15.10 27.01 9.64
C SER A 84 -15.48 26.97 8.16
N SER A 85 -14.68 26.31 7.32
CA SER A 85 -14.94 26.09 5.90
C SER A 85 -14.06 24.95 5.34
N ASP A 86 -14.40 24.44 4.17
CA ASP A 86 -13.59 23.45 3.46
C ASP A 86 -12.18 23.95 3.15
N ASP A 87 -12.04 25.24 2.83
CA ASP A 87 -10.73 25.85 2.57
C ASP A 87 -9.86 25.89 3.83
N SER A 88 -10.48 26.04 5.00
CA SER A 88 -9.75 26.00 6.27
C SER A 88 -9.16 24.61 6.52
N VAL A 89 -9.88 23.51 6.22
CA VAL A 89 -9.33 22.15 6.38
C VAL A 89 -8.28 21.85 5.31
N LYS A 90 -8.50 22.27 4.06
CA LYS A 90 -7.52 22.10 2.96
C LYS A 90 -6.19 22.76 3.31
N LYS A 91 -6.20 23.99 3.85
CA LYS A 91 -4.97 24.68 4.29
C LYS A 91 -4.22 23.89 5.36
N VAL A 92 -4.94 23.31 6.32
CA VAL A 92 -4.31 22.51 7.40
C VAL A 92 -3.68 21.23 6.84
N ILE A 93 -4.39 20.51 5.97
CA ILE A 93 -3.86 19.30 5.32
C ILE A 93 -2.66 19.65 4.44
N TYR A 94 -2.74 20.73 3.66
CA TYR A 94 -1.64 21.22 2.83
C TYR A 94 -0.38 21.52 3.64
N LEU A 95 -0.51 22.24 4.76
CA LEU A 95 0.63 22.55 5.63
C LEU A 95 1.20 21.30 6.29
N ALA A 96 0.35 20.36 6.71
CA ALA A 96 0.77 19.11 7.33
C ALA A 96 1.54 18.22 6.33
N THR A 97 0.99 18.03 5.14
CA THR A 97 1.60 17.25 4.04
C THR A 97 2.91 17.89 3.56
N SER A 98 2.93 19.21 3.36
CA SER A 98 4.14 19.95 2.97
C SER A 98 5.27 19.81 4.00
N ASN A 99 4.94 19.87 5.29
CA ASN A 99 5.94 19.69 6.35
C ASN A 99 6.41 18.23 6.49
N ALA A 100 5.53 17.26 6.23
CA ALA A 100 5.91 15.84 6.18
C ALA A 100 6.86 15.56 5.01
N ALA A 101 6.55 16.08 3.82
CA ALA A 101 7.34 15.89 2.61
C ALA A 101 8.79 16.36 2.77
N LYS A 102 9.05 17.44 3.53
CA LYS A 102 10.41 17.91 3.85
C LYS A 102 11.30 16.85 4.54
N LYS A 103 10.69 15.85 5.19
CA LYS A 103 11.41 14.77 5.88
C LYS A 103 11.61 13.53 5.00
N TRP A 104 11.00 13.49 3.81
CA TRP A 104 11.09 12.36 2.88
C TRP A 104 12.33 12.51 1.99
N THR A 105 13.50 12.38 2.60
CA THR A 105 14.79 12.52 1.92
C THR A 105 15.44 11.19 1.57
N MET A 106 15.00 10.09 2.16
CA MET A 106 15.58 8.77 1.93
C MET A 106 14.97 8.12 0.67
N PRO A 107 15.81 7.59 -0.25
CA PRO A 107 15.31 6.90 -1.43
C PRO A 107 14.68 5.56 -1.07
N ILE A 108 13.79 5.07 -1.93
CA ILE A 108 13.19 3.75 -1.79
C ILE A 108 14.28 2.68 -1.93
N GLN A 109 14.26 1.69 -1.04
CA GLN A 109 15.20 0.57 -1.09
C GLN A 109 15.06 -0.20 -2.41
N ASN A 110 16.19 -0.59 -3.01
CA ASN A 110 16.26 -1.34 -4.26
C ASN A 110 15.61 -0.65 -5.48
N TRP A 111 15.39 0.68 -5.42
CA TRP A 111 14.73 1.43 -6.50
C TRP A 111 15.43 1.31 -7.86
N ARG A 112 16.76 1.14 -7.89
CA ARG A 112 17.51 0.93 -9.13
C ARG A 112 17.10 -0.36 -9.86
N LEU A 113 16.91 -1.45 -9.13
CA LEU A 113 16.48 -2.73 -9.70
C LEU A 113 15.04 -2.64 -10.21
N ALA A 114 14.17 -1.98 -9.45
CA ALA A 114 12.80 -1.68 -9.87
C ALA A 114 12.76 -0.86 -11.16
N MET A 115 13.59 0.20 -11.25
CA MET A 115 13.67 1.06 -12.43
C MET A 115 14.09 0.27 -13.67
N ASN A 116 15.13 -0.58 -13.57
CA ASN A 116 15.55 -1.42 -14.70
C ASN A 116 14.42 -2.32 -15.21
N TRP A 117 13.66 -2.92 -14.29
CA TRP A 117 12.50 -3.74 -14.65
C TRP A 117 11.42 -2.90 -15.35
N PHE A 118 11.11 -1.70 -14.84
CA PHE A 118 10.15 -0.81 -15.47
C PHE A 118 10.60 -0.34 -16.86
N THR A 119 11.89 -0.04 -17.05
CA THR A 119 12.45 0.30 -18.36
C THR A 119 12.26 -0.83 -19.37
N ILE A 120 12.44 -2.08 -18.95
CA ILE A 120 12.24 -3.24 -19.83
C ILE A 120 10.76 -3.44 -20.17
N GLN A 121 9.87 -3.32 -19.18
CA GLN A 121 8.43 -3.61 -19.36
C GLN A 121 7.63 -2.46 -19.98
N PHE A 122 8.08 -1.22 -19.81
CA PHE A 122 7.35 0.00 -20.17
C PHE A 122 8.24 1.05 -20.83
N ASP A 123 9.19 0.62 -21.68
CA ASP A 123 10.18 1.46 -22.36
C ASP A 123 9.56 2.70 -23.04
N ASP A 124 8.43 2.49 -23.72
CA ASP A 124 7.67 3.53 -24.43
C ASP A 124 7.12 4.64 -23.52
N ARG A 125 6.88 4.34 -22.23
CA ARG A 125 6.28 5.27 -21.26
C ARG A 125 7.31 6.04 -20.44
N LEU A 126 8.56 5.59 -20.41
CA LEU A 126 9.61 6.15 -19.56
C LEU A 126 10.56 7.08 -20.29
N LYS A 127 10.59 7.06 -21.63
CA LYS A 127 11.45 7.93 -22.44
C LYS A 127 11.28 9.43 -22.18
N ASP A 128 10.09 9.86 -21.78
CA ASP A 128 9.79 11.27 -21.48
C ASP A 128 10.14 11.68 -20.03
N HIS A 129 10.58 10.72 -19.20
CA HIS A 129 10.77 10.90 -17.75
C HIS A 129 12.14 10.44 -17.23
N LEU A 130 13.00 9.93 -18.11
CA LEU A 130 14.41 9.59 -17.88
C LEU A 130 15.31 10.77 -18.26
#